data_AF-A0A6N8YF91-F1
#
_entry.id   AF-A0A6N8YF91-F1
#
_cell.length_a   1.000
_cell.length_b   1.000
_cell.length_c   1.000
_cell.angle_alpha   90.00
_cell.angle_beta   90.00
_cell.angle_gamma   90.00
#
_symmetry.space_group_name_H-M   'P 1'
#
loop_
_entity.id
_entity.type
_entity.pdbx_description
1 polymer ?
#
loop_
_entity_poly.entity_id
_entity_poly.type
_entity_poly.pdbx_seq_one_letter_code
_entity_poly.pdbx_strand_id
1 'polypeptide(L)'
;MVSLVTTESTVRMLIERLNWPVRLARWRTAREFGLLLSSTDYSKLATEVYLDWLSKRQFESEIASALAVLFCTPENSLPSFQTVAGHIARPSILADIMLEAVYGVGKTTRGWDDAHSAEVPRLFEPETYFLNHKSVYVPPIFGNEFEKLEKQTGFPFIRQWGFEWHQLMESTKAPYSNHPYYFIEPSLSRSGIFGQFSQRQCDVYQSAYLRTLACAVNCWDIPEDLATEVALHALPLNRGLGKLNVAERPVWLSDIPEKCVNAEESLEPLVRNLIKPGLEQKNMRPVVIKTPISADIAEFSNVSICAILASTDFVYREHCSLDGGLILPLPDGVTIKGMLGKRNISDFTSSGIAGVAAPLCLDLFSLPTGLWLVDYLRLGISLPAPYVFENDVEVACRSNCIEIISGGKEVASWKVWHDRWTPLHAKDGATRCGMLTELREDEINKAQDRHGMALGWLVELNVWKQKEEHEPFELNRRREFFLDQA
;
A
#
# COMPACT_ATOMS: atom_id res chain seq x y z
N MET A 1 40.44 -14.03 -6.21
CA MET A 1 40.37 -12.66 -5.64
C MET A 1 39.44 -11.75 -6.45
N VAL A 2 39.61 -11.65 -7.78
CA VAL A 2 38.69 -10.88 -8.67
C VAL A 2 37.22 -11.31 -8.55
N SER A 3 36.93 -12.61 -8.46
CA SER A 3 35.55 -13.13 -8.33
C SER A 3 34.84 -12.78 -7.02
N LEU A 4 35.55 -12.74 -5.88
CA LEU A 4 34.95 -12.37 -4.58
C LEU A 4 34.69 -10.87 -4.48
N VAL A 5 35.60 -10.04 -5.00
CA VAL A 5 35.46 -8.57 -5.03
C VAL A 5 34.29 -8.16 -5.93
N THR A 6 34.05 -8.86 -7.05
CA THR A 6 32.87 -8.64 -7.89
C THR A 6 31.56 -9.03 -7.20
N THR A 7 31.57 -10.10 -6.38
CA THR A 7 30.39 -10.56 -5.64
C THR A 7 29.99 -9.60 -4.53
N GLU A 8 30.93 -9.14 -3.69
CA GLU A 8 30.62 -8.13 -2.65
C GLU A 8 30.09 -6.84 -3.27
N SER A 9 30.73 -6.35 -4.33
CA SER A 9 30.29 -5.14 -5.03
C SER A 9 28.87 -5.27 -5.58
N THR A 10 28.49 -6.46 -6.06
CA THR A 10 27.14 -6.75 -6.55
C THR A 10 26.11 -6.78 -5.42
N VAL A 11 26.42 -7.43 -4.29
CA VAL A 11 25.56 -7.45 -3.10
C VAL A 11 25.38 -6.03 -2.55
N ARG A 12 26.46 -5.24 -2.49
CA ARG A 12 26.40 -3.84 -2.07
C ARG A 12 25.58 -2.97 -3.02
N MET A 13 25.74 -3.14 -4.33
CA MET A 13 24.92 -2.46 -5.32
C MET A 13 23.43 -2.82 -5.18
N LEU A 14 23.11 -4.08 -4.81
CA LEU A 14 21.73 -4.47 -4.53
C LEU A 14 21.16 -3.70 -3.34
N ILE A 15 21.79 -3.73 -2.16
CA ILE A 15 21.24 -3.04 -0.97
C ILE A 15 21.14 -1.53 -1.16
N GLU A 16 22.05 -0.90 -1.92
CA GLU A 16 21.96 0.54 -2.22
C GLU A 16 20.70 0.92 -3.01
N ARG A 17 20.02 -0.03 -3.67
CA ARG A 17 18.71 0.24 -4.31
C ARG A 17 17.59 0.50 -3.29
N LEU A 18 17.80 0.30 -1.99
CA LEU A 18 16.89 0.83 -0.96
C LEU A 18 16.87 2.36 -0.91
N ASN A 19 17.89 3.04 -1.45
CA ASN A 19 17.92 4.50 -1.59
C ASN A 19 17.31 4.98 -2.91
N TRP A 20 16.89 4.07 -3.80
CA TRP A 20 16.39 4.45 -5.12
C TRP A 20 15.03 5.18 -4.99
N PRO A 21 14.74 6.17 -5.84
CA PRO A 21 13.51 6.96 -5.69
C PRO A 21 12.24 6.17 -6.01
N VAL A 22 12.36 5.06 -6.73
CA VAL A 22 11.21 4.21 -7.09
C VAL A 22 10.87 3.27 -5.95
N ARG A 23 9.68 3.45 -5.36
CA ARG A 23 9.22 2.69 -4.18
C ARG A 23 9.16 1.17 -4.43
N LEU A 24 8.68 0.75 -5.60
CA LEU A 24 8.65 -0.66 -5.96
C LEU A 24 10.06 -1.29 -5.99
N ALA A 25 11.07 -0.53 -6.41
CA ALA A 25 12.44 -1.01 -6.42
C ALA A 25 13.00 -1.19 -5.00
N ARG A 26 12.63 -0.30 -4.06
CA ARG A 26 12.99 -0.46 -2.64
C ARG A 26 12.39 -1.75 -2.07
N TRP A 27 11.10 -2.01 -2.32
CA TRP A 27 10.45 -3.24 -1.88
C TRP A 27 11.06 -4.50 -2.50
N ARG A 28 11.26 -4.53 -3.82
CA ARG A 28 11.92 -5.66 -4.49
C ARG A 28 13.33 -5.90 -3.95
N THR A 29 14.08 -4.83 -3.72
CA THR A 29 15.41 -4.92 -3.11
C THR A 29 15.34 -5.53 -1.72
N ALA A 30 14.42 -5.09 -0.86
CA ALA A 30 14.24 -5.67 0.47
C ALA A 30 13.92 -7.17 0.42
N ARG A 31 13.10 -7.59 -0.55
CA ARG A 31 12.77 -9.00 -0.78
C ARG A 31 13.97 -9.83 -1.24
N GLU A 32 14.62 -9.40 -2.31
CA GLU A 32 15.79 -10.12 -2.85
C GLU A 32 16.93 -10.18 -1.84
N PHE A 33 17.14 -9.10 -1.08
CA PHE A 33 18.16 -9.09 -0.04
C PHE A 33 17.79 -10.00 1.14
N GLY A 34 16.51 -10.10 1.52
CA GLY A 34 16.05 -11.08 2.50
C GLY A 34 16.29 -12.53 2.07
N LEU A 35 16.17 -12.82 0.76
CA LEU A 35 16.55 -14.13 0.21
C LEU A 35 18.07 -14.35 0.27
N LEU A 36 18.89 -13.33 0.03
CA LEU A 36 20.36 -13.43 0.17
C LEU A 36 20.79 -13.71 1.62
N LEU A 37 20.14 -13.09 2.61
CA LEU A 37 20.37 -13.39 4.02
C LEU A 37 20.06 -14.85 4.36
N SER A 38 19.14 -15.46 3.62
CA SER A 38 18.72 -16.85 3.79
C SER A 38 19.49 -17.85 2.92
N SER A 39 20.40 -17.36 2.07
CA SER A 39 21.13 -18.18 1.11
C SER A 39 22.26 -18.97 1.78
N THR A 40 22.41 -20.24 1.42
CA THR A 40 23.55 -21.07 1.84
C THR A 40 24.89 -20.49 1.40
N ASP A 41 24.91 -19.87 0.23
CA ASP A 41 26.15 -19.46 -0.45
C ASP A 41 26.55 -18.03 -0.09
N TYR A 42 25.57 -17.17 0.21
CA TYR A 42 25.77 -15.73 0.36
C TYR A 42 25.39 -15.16 1.74
N SER A 43 24.74 -15.91 2.63
CA SER A 43 24.22 -15.40 3.92
C SER A 43 25.25 -14.62 4.74
N LYS A 44 26.47 -15.16 4.88
CA LYS A 44 27.54 -14.50 5.64
C LYS A 44 27.91 -13.13 5.04
N LEU A 45 28.21 -13.12 3.74
CA LEU A 45 28.58 -11.89 3.02
C LEU A 45 27.43 -10.88 3.02
N ALA A 46 26.20 -11.34 2.78
CA ALA A 46 25.01 -10.50 2.78
C ALA A 46 24.77 -9.88 4.15
N THR A 47 24.96 -10.65 5.24
CA THR A 47 24.84 -10.15 6.61
C THR A 47 25.89 -9.07 6.91
N GLU A 48 27.16 -9.32 6.55
CA GLU A 48 28.24 -8.33 6.74
C GLU A 48 27.96 -7.04 5.96
N VAL A 49 27.56 -7.14 4.70
CA VAL A 49 27.22 -5.98 3.86
C VAL A 49 25.98 -5.25 4.40
N TYR A 50 24.95 -5.97 4.85
CA TYR A 50 23.74 -5.39 5.43
C TYR A 50 24.04 -4.58 6.69
N LEU A 51 24.80 -5.13 7.63
CA LEU A 51 25.12 -4.48 8.89
C LEU A 51 26.03 -3.25 8.68
N ASP A 52 27.02 -3.36 7.78
CA ASP A 52 27.83 -2.22 7.36
C ASP A 52 26.99 -1.13 6.71
N TRP A 53 26.03 -1.49 5.85
CA TRP A 53 25.12 -0.54 5.21
C TRP A 53 24.18 0.15 6.22
N LEU A 54 23.61 -0.62 7.15
CA LEU A 54 22.73 -0.18 8.23
C LEU A 54 23.43 0.86 9.13
N SER A 55 24.66 0.58 9.57
CA SER A 55 25.42 1.47 10.45
C SER A 55 25.80 2.81 9.84
N LYS A 56 25.75 2.91 8.51
CA LYS A 56 26.05 4.14 7.75
C LYS A 56 24.82 5.01 7.47
N ARG A 57 23.62 4.59 7.85
CA ARG A 57 22.40 5.38 7.64
C ARG A 57 22.43 6.65 8.48
N GLN A 58 21.98 7.75 7.89
CA GLN A 58 22.01 9.07 8.51
C GLN A 58 20.65 9.52 9.04
N PHE A 59 19.59 8.84 8.60
CA PHE A 59 18.20 9.13 8.91
C PHE A 59 17.47 7.96 9.57
N GLU A 60 16.53 8.27 10.46
CA GLU A 60 15.65 7.32 11.13
C GLU A 60 14.77 6.56 10.12
N SER A 61 14.31 7.23 9.06
CA SER A 61 13.53 6.60 7.97
C SER A 61 14.36 5.64 7.10
N GLU A 62 15.68 5.86 6.98
CA GLU A 62 16.59 4.92 6.32
C GLU A 62 16.81 3.67 7.18
N ILE A 63 16.89 3.83 8.51
CA ILE A 63 16.92 2.68 9.43
C ILE A 63 15.62 1.87 9.28
N ALA A 64 14.45 2.51 9.25
CA ALA A 64 13.20 1.81 8.98
C ALA A 64 13.22 1.07 7.63
N SER A 65 13.77 1.69 6.58
CA SER A 65 13.97 1.06 5.27
C SER A 65 14.90 -0.16 5.33
N ALA A 66 15.94 -0.11 6.17
CA ALA A 66 16.83 -1.23 6.42
C ALA A 66 16.12 -2.38 7.15
N LEU A 67 15.29 -2.06 8.14
CA LEU A 67 14.54 -3.05 8.91
C LEU A 67 13.42 -3.70 8.08
N ALA A 68 12.93 -3.02 7.03
CA ALA A 68 12.00 -3.62 6.06
C ALA A 68 12.60 -4.83 5.33
N VAL A 69 13.94 -4.93 5.21
CA VAL A 69 14.62 -6.14 4.71
C VAL A 69 14.32 -7.34 5.63
N LEU A 70 14.34 -7.12 6.94
CA LEU A 70 14.08 -8.16 7.94
C LEU A 70 12.62 -8.61 7.91
N PHE A 71 11.67 -7.72 7.59
CA PHE A 71 10.27 -8.09 7.36
C PHE A 71 10.10 -9.10 6.22
N CYS A 72 10.97 -9.03 5.21
CA CYS A 72 11.02 -9.94 4.07
C CYS A 72 11.92 -11.17 4.28
N THR A 73 12.60 -11.28 5.43
CA THR A 73 13.56 -12.35 5.71
C THR A 73 12.88 -13.48 6.51
N PRO A 74 13.02 -14.76 6.11
CA PRO A 74 12.67 -15.92 6.91
C PRO A 74 13.20 -15.86 8.35
N GLU A 75 12.38 -16.23 9.32
CA GLU A 75 12.69 -16.06 10.76
C GLU A 75 13.94 -16.84 11.19
N ASN A 76 14.18 -17.99 10.59
CA ASN A 76 15.36 -18.83 10.84
C ASN A 76 16.66 -18.29 10.21
N SER A 77 16.58 -17.22 9.42
CA SER A 77 17.70 -16.61 8.69
C SER A 77 17.97 -15.16 9.13
N LEU A 78 17.25 -14.67 10.15
CA LEU A 78 17.48 -13.35 10.71
C LEU A 78 18.83 -13.29 11.43
N PRO A 79 19.63 -12.21 11.24
CA PRO A 79 20.73 -11.89 12.14
C PRO A 79 20.23 -11.75 13.59
N SER A 80 21.10 -11.91 14.59
CA SER A 80 20.66 -11.78 15.98
C SER A 80 20.18 -10.36 16.29
N PHE A 81 19.19 -10.24 17.18
CA PHE A 81 18.70 -8.94 17.66
C PHE A 81 19.85 -8.05 18.16
N GLN A 82 20.75 -8.58 18.99
CA GLN A 82 21.86 -7.80 19.54
C GLN A 82 22.78 -7.28 18.43
N THR A 83 23.02 -8.08 17.39
CA THR A 83 23.83 -7.67 16.24
C THR A 83 23.17 -6.53 15.48
N VAL A 84 21.88 -6.64 15.17
CA VAL A 84 21.16 -5.58 14.43
C VAL A 84 21.06 -4.31 15.27
N ALA A 85 20.62 -4.42 16.53
CA ALA A 85 20.47 -3.29 17.45
C ALA A 85 21.79 -2.51 17.61
N GLY A 86 22.92 -3.20 17.74
CA GLY A 86 24.24 -2.58 17.86
C GLY A 86 24.72 -1.82 16.61
N HIS A 87 24.06 -1.99 15.46
CA HIS A 87 24.37 -1.28 14.22
C HIS A 87 23.36 -0.18 13.88
N ILE A 88 22.35 0.06 14.71
CA ILE A 88 21.39 1.15 14.48
C ILE A 88 21.99 2.49 14.94
N ALA A 89 22.38 3.32 13.98
CA ALA A 89 22.96 4.65 14.25
C ALA A 89 21.93 5.76 14.51
N ARG A 90 20.68 5.52 14.12
CA ARG A 90 19.56 6.48 14.19
C ARG A 90 18.29 5.78 14.73
N PRO A 91 18.21 5.53 16.04
CA PRO A 91 17.05 4.89 16.65
C PRO A 91 15.80 5.77 16.50
N SER A 92 14.64 5.14 16.47
CA SER A 92 13.33 5.82 16.48
C SER A 92 12.26 4.92 17.08
N ILE A 93 11.15 5.51 17.51
CA ILE A 93 9.95 4.76 17.93
C ILE A 93 9.57 3.72 16.86
N LEU A 94 9.54 4.12 15.59
CA LEU A 94 9.24 3.21 14.48
C LEU A 94 10.25 2.06 14.36
N ALA A 95 11.54 2.32 14.53
CA ALA A 95 12.56 1.27 14.48
C ALA A 95 12.33 0.23 15.59
N ASP A 96 11.96 0.68 16.80
CA ASP A 96 11.64 -0.20 17.92
C ASP A 96 10.38 -1.04 17.65
N ILE A 97 9.31 -0.45 17.10
CA ILE A 97 8.12 -1.20 16.65
C ILE A 97 8.51 -2.29 15.64
N MET A 98 9.35 -1.96 14.65
CA MET A 98 9.78 -2.91 13.63
C MET A 98 10.67 -4.02 14.21
N LEU A 99 11.52 -3.71 15.18
CA LEU A 99 12.35 -4.72 15.85
C LEU A 99 11.50 -5.67 16.69
N GLU A 100 10.53 -5.18 17.46
CA GLU A 100 9.63 -6.04 18.23
C GLU A 100 8.79 -6.93 17.32
N ALA A 101 8.31 -6.41 16.19
CA ALA A 101 7.58 -7.20 15.21
C ALA A 101 8.42 -8.35 14.64
N VAL A 102 9.74 -8.20 14.53
CA VAL A 102 10.64 -9.22 13.99
C VAL A 102 11.14 -10.19 15.07
N TYR A 103 11.55 -9.67 16.23
CA TYR A 103 12.29 -10.41 17.25
C TYR A 103 11.46 -10.75 18.49
N GLY A 104 10.23 -10.23 18.59
CA GLY A 104 9.30 -10.44 19.70
C GLY A 104 9.23 -9.25 20.68
N VAL A 105 8.19 -9.28 21.51
CA VAL A 105 7.88 -8.23 22.50
C VAL A 105 9.09 -7.95 23.41
N GLY A 106 9.37 -6.67 23.65
CA GLY A 106 10.49 -6.21 24.48
C GLY A 106 11.83 -6.16 23.76
N LYS A 107 11.90 -6.50 22.47
CA LYS A 107 13.12 -6.38 21.65
C LYS A 107 13.23 -5.00 21.03
N THR A 108 13.53 -4.02 21.86
CA THR A 108 13.68 -2.61 21.50
C THR A 108 15.08 -2.12 21.79
N THR A 109 15.50 -1.07 21.08
CA THR A 109 16.74 -0.36 21.40
C THR A 109 16.54 0.66 22.51
N ARG A 110 15.33 1.23 22.65
CA ARG A 110 15.01 2.35 23.55
C ARG A 110 15.97 3.54 23.40
N GLY A 111 16.67 3.62 22.27
CA GLY A 111 17.66 4.66 22.01
C GLY A 111 17.07 5.96 21.49
N TRP A 112 15.74 6.02 21.29
CA TRP A 112 15.07 7.13 20.63
C TRP A 112 14.65 8.25 21.58
N ASP A 113 14.66 8.03 22.90
CA ASP A 113 14.21 9.00 23.90
C ASP A 113 14.92 10.35 23.74
N ASP A 114 16.23 10.34 23.49
CA ASP A 114 17.05 11.54 23.23
C ASP A 114 17.34 11.77 21.74
N ALA A 115 16.69 11.04 20.84
CA ALA A 115 16.89 11.15 19.39
C ALA A 115 16.08 12.30 18.78
N HIS A 116 16.18 13.50 19.37
CA HIS A 116 15.55 14.73 18.88
C HIS A 116 16.44 15.95 19.18
N SER A 117 16.06 17.12 18.67
CA SER A 117 16.89 18.34 18.71
C SER A 117 16.52 19.29 19.85
N ALA A 118 15.95 18.76 20.94
CA ALA A 118 15.23 19.49 22.00
C ALA A 118 13.93 20.19 21.53
N GLU A 119 13.24 20.84 22.46
CA GLU A 119 12.03 21.60 22.15
C GLU A 119 12.32 22.79 21.22
N VAL A 120 11.40 23.03 20.30
CA VAL A 120 11.49 24.11 19.34
C VAL A 120 11.60 25.47 20.05
N PRO A 121 12.63 26.27 19.73
CA PRO A 121 12.79 27.59 20.35
C PRO A 121 11.57 28.49 20.14
N ARG A 122 11.24 29.32 21.13
CA ARG A 122 10.04 30.19 21.11
C ARG A 122 9.95 31.10 19.88
N LEU A 123 11.09 31.53 19.34
CA LEU A 123 11.19 32.45 18.20
C LEU A 123 11.50 31.74 16.88
N PHE A 124 11.55 30.41 16.87
CA PHE A 124 11.76 29.67 15.63
C PHE A 124 10.49 29.68 14.80
N GLU A 125 10.62 30.07 13.53
CA GLU A 125 9.56 29.97 12.54
C GLU A 125 9.97 28.94 11.48
N PRO A 126 9.11 27.95 11.16
CA PRO A 126 9.41 26.98 10.12
C PRO A 126 9.68 27.65 8.78
N GLU A 127 10.67 27.17 8.06
CA GLU A 127 11.02 27.71 6.76
C GLU A 127 9.87 27.59 5.75
N THR A 128 9.71 28.60 4.89
CA THR A 128 8.71 28.60 3.82
C THR A 128 8.83 27.36 2.92
N TYR A 129 10.06 26.89 2.68
CA TYR A 129 10.29 25.67 1.91
C TYR A 129 9.61 24.46 2.56
N PHE A 130 9.80 24.28 3.88
CA PHE A 130 9.20 23.19 4.64
C PHE A 130 7.68 23.21 4.53
N LEU A 131 7.09 24.37 4.81
CA LEU A 131 5.63 24.54 4.82
C LEU A 131 5.00 24.25 3.46
N ASN A 132 5.64 24.70 2.38
CA ASN A 132 5.11 24.57 1.03
C ASN A 132 5.26 23.16 0.43
N HIS A 133 6.21 22.35 0.90
CA HIS A 133 6.56 21.08 0.26
C HIS A 133 6.29 19.83 1.10
N LYS A 134 5.87 19.94 2.37
CA LYS A 134 5.59 18.78 3.22
C LYS A 134 4.65 17.75 2.58
N SER A 135 3.56 18.19 1.95
CA SER A 135 2.57 17.32 1.29
C SER A 135 3.02 16.78 -0.07
N VAL A 136 4.11 17.31 -0.63
CA VAL A 136 4.74 16.81 -1.86
C VAL A 136 5.65 15.63 -1.55
N TYR A 137 6.38 15.69 -0.43
CA TYR A 137 7.37 14.68 -0.04
C TYR A 137 6.83 13.55 0.81
N VAL A 138 5.88 13.84 1.69
CA VAL A 138 5.23 12.84 2.53
C VAL A 138 3.72 12.90 2.38
N PRO A 139 3.00 11.77 2.59
CA PRO A 139 1.55 11.77 2.51
C PRO A 139 0.93 12.80 3.48
N PRO A 140 -0.18 13.46 3.10
CA PRO A 140 -0.83 14.48 3.94
C PRO A 140 -1.19 14.04 5.36
N ILE A 141 -1.37 12.73 5.58
CA ILE A 141 -1.69 12.17 6.91
C ILE A 141 -0.67 12.56 7.99
N PHE A 142 0.60 12.79 7.64
CA PHE A 142 1.63 13.23 8.58
C PHE A 142 1.28 14.60 9.17
N GLY A 143 0.96 15.57 8.31
CA GLY A 143 0.54 16.90 8.74
C GLY A 143 -0.81 16.86 9.43
N ASN A 144 -1.77 16.10 8.89
CA ASN A 144 -3.12 16.00 9.45
C ASN A 144 -3.11 15.46 10.88
N GLU A 145 -2.32 14.42 11.17
CA GLU A 145 -2.22 13.88 12.53
C GLU A 145 -1.53 14.85 13.47
N PHE A 146 -0.46 15.54 13.05
CA PHE A 146 0.15 16.58 13.87
C PHE A 146 -0.82 17.73 14.14
N GLU A 147 -1.53 18.25 13.15
CA GLU A 147 -2.57 19.29 13.36
C GLU A 147 -3.68 18.82 14.31
N LYS A 148 -4.06 17.54 14.25
CA LYS A 148 -5.03 16.94 15.17
C LYS A 148 -4.47 16.87 16.60
N LEU A 149 -3.23 16.43 16.77
CA LEU A 149 -2.56 16.40 18.07
C LEU A 149 -2.34 17.81 18.65
N GLU A 150 -1.95 18.80 17.83
CA GLU A 150 -1.84 20.21 18.27
C GLU A 150 -3.18 20.72 18.81
N LYS A 151 -4.28 20.45 18.09
CA LYS A 151 -5.63 20.85 18.53
C LYS A 151 -6.06 20.19 19.83
N GLN A 152 -5.67 18.93 20.04
CA GLN A 152 -6.06 18.15 21.22
C GLN A 152 -5.22 18.47 22.46
N THR A 153 -3.93 18.74 22.27
CA THR A 153 -2.94 18.85 23.37
C THR A 153 -2.50 20.28 23.63
N GLY A 154 -2.58 21.17 22.64
CA GLY A 154 -2.06 22.54 22.69
C GLY A 154 -0.56 22.67 22.40
N PHE A 155 0.17 21.56 22.20
CA PHE A 155 1.60 21.58 21.88
C PHE A 155 1.86 21.90 20.39
N PRO A 156 3.01 22.49 20.04
CA PRO A 156 3.27 22.99 18.69
C PRO A 156 3.93 21.94 17.77
N PHE A 157 3.28 20.80 17.53
CA PHE A 157 3.80 19.70 16.68
C PHE A 157 4.27 20.13 15.29
N ILE A 158 3.54 20.97 14.56
CA ILE A 158 3.93 21.43 13.21
C ILE A 158 5.18 22.31 13.29
N ARG A 159 5.29 23.15 14.32
CA ARG A 159 6.47 24.00 14.55
C ARG A 159 7.69 23.15 14.93
N GLN A 160 7.51 22.17 15.81
CA GLN A 160 8.54 21.20 16.16
C GLN A 160 8.99 20.38 14.96
N TRP A 161 8.05 19.96 14.11
CA TRP A 161 8.38 19.21 12.89
C TRP A 161 9.23 20.02 11.92
N GLY A 162 8.90 21.31 11.73
CA GLY A 162 9.71 22.23 10.96
C GLY A 162 11.11 22.43 11.55
N PHE A 163 11.21 22.48 12.88
CA PHE A 163 12.48 22.61 13.58
C PHE A 163 13.37 21.36 13.43
N GLU A 164 12.83 20.16 13.66
CA GLU A 164 13.57 18.91 13.45
C GLU A 164 14.00 18.75 11.99
N TRP A 165 13.15 19.15 11.04
CA TRP A 165 13.50 19.17 9.62
C TRP A 165 14.68 20.10 9.36
N HIS A 166 14.67 21.32 9.91
CA HIS A 166 15.77 22.29 9.78
C HIS A 166 17.09 21.72 10.35
N GLN A 167 17.03 21.11 11.54
CA GLN A 167 18.20 20.53 12.20
C GLN A 167 18.78 19.34 11.40
N LEU A 168 17.93 18.52 10.79
CA LEU A 168 18.37 17.46 9.90
C LEU A 168 19.00 18.00 8.61
N MET A 169 18.43 19.05 8.02
CA MET A 169 19.02 19.71 6.85
C MET A 169 20.41 20.25 7.16
N GLU A 170 20.58 20.92 8.30
CA GLU A 170 21.87 21.49 8.71
C GLU A 170 22.92 20.42 9.01
N SER A 171 22.54 19.35 9.70
CA SER A 171 23.48 18.30 10.11
C SER A 171 23.87 17.34 8.98
N THR A 172 22.95 17.06 8.04
CA THR A 172 23.20 16.09 6.96
C THR A 172 23.55 16.73 5.63
N LYS A 173 23.37 18.06 5.50
CA LYS A 173 23.51 18.80 4.24
C LYS A 173 22.69 18.18 3.10
N ALA A 174 21.50 17.68 3.44
CA ALA A 174 20.59 17.09 2.47
C ALA A 174 20.21 18.14 1.41
N PRO A 175 20.20 17.78 0.11
CA PRO A 175 19.87 18.72 -0.94
C PRO A 175 18.39 19.04 -0.91
N TYR A 176 18.05 20.31 -1.13
CA TYR A 176 16.70 20.70 -1.51
C TYR A 176 16.33 20.01 -2.83
N SER A 177 15.06 19.60 -2.93
CA SER A 177 14.48 19.21 -4.21
C SER A 177 13.27 20.11 -4.48
N ASN A 178 13.00 20.48 -5.72
CA ASN A 178 11.76 21.16 -6.09
C ASN A 178 10.96 20.36 -7.12
N HIS A 179 11.45 19.17 -7.49
CA HIS A 179 11.12 18.56 -8.78
C HIS A 179 11.02 17.03 -8.68
N PRO A 180 9.89 16.49 -8.17
CA PRO A 180 9.54 15.08 -8.41
C PRO A 180 9.52 14.74 -9.92
N TYR A 181 9.30 15.75 -10.76
CA TYR A 181 9.22 15.65 -12.21
C TYR A 181 10.53 15.36 -12.94
N TYR A 182 11.72 15.39 -12.31
CA TYR A 182 12.94 14.98 -13.03
C TYR A 182 12.91 13.52 -13.49
N PHE A 183 12.04 12.70 -12.89
CA PHE A 183 11.83 11.30 -13.24
C PHE A 183 10.59 11.09 -14.13
N ILE A 184 9.93 12.18 -14.56
CA ILE A 184 8.75 12.15 -15.42
C ILE A 184 9.05 13.00 -16.65
N GLU A 185 8.60 12.58 -17.82
CA GLU A 185 8.69 13.42 -18.99
C GLU A 185 7.91 14.75 -18.75
N PRO A 186 8.50 15.92 -19.06
CA PRO A 186 7.83 17.20 -18.81
C PRO A 186 6.46 17.34 -19.49
N SER A 187 6.27 16.73 -20.66
CA SER A 187 4.99 16.66 -21.38
C SER A 187 3.93 15.95 -20.53
N LEU A 188 4.20 14.71 -20.11
CA LEU A 188 3.31 13.91 -19.27
C LEU A 188 2.97 14.61 -17.95
N SER A 189 3.98 15.19 -17.29
CA SER A 189 3.79 15.93 -16.04
C SER A 189 2.83 17.12 -16.20
N ARG A 190 3.02 17.95 -17.25
CA ARG A 190 2.15 19.09 -17.54
C ARG A 190 0.72 18.66 -17.85
N SER A 191 0.58 17.47 -18.42
CA SER A 191 -0.72 16.89 -18.74
C SER A 191 -1.39 16.15 -17.56
N GLY A 192 -0.85 16.25 -16.35
CA GLY A 192 -1.49 15.71 -15.15
C GLY A 192 -1.17 14.23 -14.88
N ILE A 193 -0.06 13.73 -15.42
CA ILE A 193 0.53 12.46 -14.99
C ILE A 193 1.45 12.72 -13.80
N PHE A 194 1.30 11.89 -12.78
CA PHE A 194 2.06 11.95 -11.54
C PHE A 194 2.92 10.70 -11.39
N GLY A 195 3.91 10.76 -10.52
CA GLY A 195 4.81 9.65 -10.24
C GLY A 195 4.99 9.43 -8.75
N GLN A 196 5.08 8.17 -8.34
CA GLN A 196 5.34 7.81 -6.95
C GLN A 196 6.84 7.67 -6.69
N PHE A 197 7.44 8.76 -6.23
CA PHE A 197 8.87 8.81 -5.91
C PHE A 197 9.11 9.07 -4.42
N SER A 198 10.22 8.55 -3.91
CA SER A 198 10.77 8.76 -2.58
C SER A 198 12.15 9.36 -2.71
N GLN A 199 12.23 10.68 -2.79
CA GLN A 199 13.48 11.43 -2.91
C GLN A 199 14.17 11.60 -1.55
N ARG A 200 15.40 12.12 -1.54
CA ARG A 200 16.15 12.37 -0.30
C ARG A 200 15.38 13.21 0.71
N GLN A 201 14.62 14.21 0.23
CA GLN A 201 13.76 15.02 1.09
C GLN A 201 12.69 14.18 1.79
N CYS A 202 12.13 13.14 1.17
CA CYS A 202 11.19 12.25 1.84
C CYS A 202 11.79 11.64 3.11
N ASP A 203 13.08 11.26 3.07
CA ASP A 203 13.76 10.68 4.23
C ASP A 203 13.98 11.74 5.34
N VAL A 204 14.26 13.00 4.98
CA VAL A 204 14.38 14.13 5.92
C VAL A 204 13.05 14.42 6.61
N TYR A 205 11.96 14.57 5.86
CA TYR A 205 10.63 14.87 6.41
C TYR A 205 10.13 13.73 7.32
N GLN A 206 10.29 12.47 6.91
CA GLN A 206 9.89 11.32 7.72
C GLN A 206 10.73 11.20 8.98
N SER A 207 12.03 11.46 8.90
CA SER A 207 12.91 11.45 10.07
C SER A 207 12.55 12.57 11.04
N ALA A 208 12.36 13.80 10.55
CA ALA A 208 11.90 14.93 11.36
C ALA A 208 10.57 14.64 12.06
N TYR A 209 9.67 13.93 11.37
CA TYR A 209 8.40 13.49 11.95
C TYR A 209 8.62 12.52 13.13
N LEU A 210 9.47 11.51 12.95
CA LEU A 210 9.82 10.57 14.02
C LEU A 210 10.52 11.26 15.20
N ARG A 211 11.40 12.23 14.94
CA ARG A 211 12.06 13.04 15.99
C ARG A 211 11.08 13.93 16.74
N THR A 212 10.07 14.45 16.05
CA THR A 212 8.99 15.24 16.69
C THR A 212 8.21 14.39 17.67
N LEU A 213 7.93 13.13 17.32
CA LEU A 213 7.28 12.18 18.23
C LEU A 213 8.17 11.83 19.43
N ALA A 214 9.47 11.61 19.22
CA ALA A 214 10.42 11.41 20.31
C ALA A 214 10.45 12.61 21.28
N CYS A 215 10.55 13.84 20.73
CA CYS A 215 10.46 15.08 21.52
C CYS A 215 9.13 15.20 22.26
N ALA A 216 8.02 14.81 21.65
CA ALA A 216 6.70 14.90 22.26
C ALA A 216 6.57 13.96 23.47
N VAL A 217 7.13 12.76 23.40
CA VAL A 217 7.15 11.84 24.54
C VAL A 217 8.11 12.35 25.62
N ASN A 218 9.34 12.71 25.26
CA ASN A 218 10.36 13.12 26.23
C ASN A 218 10.04 14.47 26.92
N CYS A 219 9.66 15.49 26.14
CA CYS A 219 9.55 16.86 26.63
C CYS A 219 8.12 17.28 26.99
N TRP A 220 7.10 16.64 26.42
CA TRP A 220 5.69 17.05 26.59
C TRP A 220 4.83 15.99 27.29
N ASP A 221 5.44 14.91 27.79
CA ASP A 221 4.78 13.79 28.47
C ASP A 221 3.62 13.18 27.64
N ILE A 222 3.72 13.23 26.31
CA ILE A 222 2.75 12.56 25.43
C ILE A 222 2.86 11.04 25.64
N PRO A 223 1.74 10.31 25.80
CA PRO A 223 1.79 8.86 25.99
C PRO A 223 2.53 8.13 24.85
N GLU A 224 3.45 7.23 25.21
CA GLU A 224 4.23 6.44 24.25
C GLU A 224 3.33 5.63 23.31
N ASP A 225 2.22 5.08 23.79
CA ASP A 225 1.25 4.33 22.98
C ASP A 225 0.66 5.19 21.85
N LEU A 226 0.36 6.47 22.15
CA LEU A 226 -0.14 7.42 21.16
C LEU A 226 0.94 7.77 20.14
N ALA A 227 2.18 8.01 20.60
CA ALA A 227 3.30 8.27 19.69
C ALA A 227 3.60 7.04 18.80
N THR A 228 3.43 5.83 19.32
CA THR A 228 3.59 4.56 18.62
C THR A 228 2.55 4.42 17.51
N GLU A 229 1.26 4.66 17.80
CA GLU A 229 0.18 4.63 16.80
C GLU A 229 0.46 5.61 15.65
N VAL A 230 0.92 6.82 15.99
CA VAL A 230 1.19 7.89 15.02
C VAL A 230 2.48 7.62 14.23
N ALA A 231 3.51 7.03 14.83
CA ALA A 231 4.76 6.66 14.16
C ALA A 231 4.56 5.66 13.01
N LEU A 232 3.54 4.79 13.11
CA LEU A 232 3.20 3.80 12.09
C LEU A 232 2.87 4.42 10.72
N HIS A 233 2.48 5.70 10.64
CA HIS A 233 2.30 6.39 9.36
C HIS A 233 3.59 6.50 8.53
N ALA A 234 4.76 6.44 9.17
CA ALA A 234 6.06 6.42 8.53
C ALA A 234 6.56 5.00 8.18
N LEU A 235 5.77 3.96 8.40
CA LEU A 235 6.13 2.59 8.08
C LEU A 235 6.46 2.46 6.57
N PRO A 236 7.67 2.00 6.18
CA PRO A 236 8.00 1.80 4.77
C PRO A 236 7.22 0.63 4.16
N LEU A 237 7.05 -0.45 4.92
CA LEU A 237 6.49 -1.71 4.44
C LEU A 237 5.70 -2.41 5.55
N ASN A 238 4.45 -2.79 5.28
CA ASN A 238 3.71 -3.70 6.15
C ASN A 238 4.33 -5.11 6.09
N ARG A 239 4.58 -5.74 7.23
CA ARG A 239 5.24 -7.06 7.34
C ARG A 239 4.47 -8.15 6.62
N GLY A 240 3.14 -8.12 6.70
CA GLY A 240 2.27 -9.07 6.00
C GLY A 240 2.43 -8.94 4.48
N LEU A 241 2.30 -7.72 3.96
CA LEU A 241 2.43 -7.44 2.53
C LEU A 241 3.86 -7.61 2.00
N GLY A 242 4.88 -7.41 2.83
CA GLY A 242 6.28 -7.63 2.47
C GLY A 242 6.57 -9.05 1.99
N LYS A 243 5.83 -10.03 2.53
CA LYS A 243 5.94 -11.46 2.18
C LYS A 243 5.06 -11.87 1.00
N LEU A 244 4.24 -10.97 0.46
CA LEU A 244 3.34 -11.27 -0.64
C LEU A 244 4.11 -11.38 -1.97
N ASN A 245 3.90 -12.48 -2.67
CA ASN A 245 4.35 -12.72 -4.03
C ASN A 245 3.34 -12.11 -5.01
N VAL A 246 3.89 -11.43 -6.00
CA VAL A 246 3.14 -10.96 -7.15
C VAL A 246 2.79 -12.18 -8.01
N ALA A 247 1.51 -12.38 -8.28
CA ALA A 247 1.02 -13.43 -9.16
C ALA A 247 1.32 -13.11 -10.63
N GLU A 248 1.17 -14.10 -11.50
CA GLU A 248 1.11 -13.87 -12.95
C GLU A 248 -0.30 -13.36 -13.34
N ARG A 249 -0.37 -12.54 -14.39
CA ARG A 249 -1.67 -12.15 -14.98
C ARG A 249 -2.41 -13.43 -15.40
N PRO A 250 -3.66 -13.65 -14.93
CA PRO A 250 -4.39 -14.86 -15.30
C PRO A 250 -4.53 -15.01 -16.81
N VAL A 251 -4.11 -16.16 -17.34
CA VAL A 251 -4.08 -16.45 -18.80
C VAL A 251 -5.48 -16.34 -19.42
N TRP A 252 -6.51 -16.73 -18.66
CA TRP A 252 -7.90 -16.67 -19.10
C TRP A 252 -8.45 -15.24 -19.25
N LEU A 253 -7.80 -14.20 -18.71
CA LEU A 253 -8.16 -12.81 -19.00
C LEU A 253 -7.94 -12.45 -20.48
N SER A 254 -7.00 -13.14 -21.15
CA SER A 254 -6.68 -12.95 -22.57
C SER A 254 -6.55 -11.45 -22.94
N ASP A 255 -7.09 -11.07 -24.09
CA ASP A 255 -7.19 -9.75 -24.69
C ASP A 255 -8.53 -9.04 -24.38
N ILE A 256 -9.26 -9.49 -23.36
CA ILE A 256 -10.58 -8.94 -23.03
C ILE A 256 -10.51 -7.48 -22.54
N PRO A 257 -9.57 -7.10 -21.65
CA PRO A 257 -9.41 -5.69 -21.27
C PRO A 257 -9.21 -4.77 -22.49
N GLU A 258 -8.46 -5.25 -23.49
CA GLU A 258 -8.20 -4.56 -24.74
C GLU A 258 -9.46 -4.45 -25.61
N LYS A 259 -10.28 -5.51 -25.67
CA LYS A 259 -11.58 -5.50 -26.37
C LYS A 259 -12.58 -4.51 -25.75
N CYS A 260 -12.53 -4.28 -24.44
CA CYS A 260 -13.43 -3.31 -23.77
C CYS A 260 -13.25 -1.88 -24.29
N VAL A 261 -12.03 -1.49 -24.70
CA VAL A 261 -11.77 -0.14 -25.27
C VAL A 261 -12.51 0.08 -26.58
N ASN A 262 -12.60 -0.97 -27.40
CA ASN A 262 -13.15 -0.93 -28.75
C ASN A 262 -14.65 -1.29 -28.80
N ALA A 263 -15.26 -1.65 -27.68
CA ALA A 263 -16.67 -2.03 -27.62
C ALA A 263 -17.56 -0.80 -27.86
N GLU A 264 -18.24 -0.70 -29.01
CA GLU A 264 -19.03 0.50 -29.34
C GLU A 264 -20.31 0.62 -28.49
N GLU A 265 -20.96 -0.50 -28.17
CA GLU A 265 -22.29 -0.50 -27.53
C GLU A 265 -22.25 -0.99 -26.08
N SER A 266 -21.99 -2.28 -25.84
CA SER A 266 -22.12 -2.92 -24.52
C SER A 266 -20.87 -3.72 -24.12
N LEU A 267 -20.52 -3.65 -22.84
CA LEU A 267 -19.45 -4.39 -22.16
C LEU A 267 -19.94 -5.75 -21.63
N GLU A 268 -21.26 -5.95 -21.46
CA GLU A 268 -21.85 -7.16 -20.88
C GLU A 268 -21.40 -8.46 -21.60
N PRO A 269 -21.49 -8.59 -22.94
CA PRO A 269 -21.11 -9.84 -23.62
C PRO A 269 -19.65 -10.22 -23.39
N LEU A 270 -18.75 -9.22 -23.37
CA LEU A 270 -17.32 -9.44 -23.12
C LEU A 270 -17.08 -9.95 -21.69
N VAL A 271 -17.76 -9.36 -20.72
CA VAL A 271 -17.59 -9.70 -19.31
C VAL A 271 -18.24 -11.04 -18.98
N ARG A 272 -19.40 -11.37 -19.56
CA ARG A 272 -20.01 -12.71 -19.42
C ARG A 272 -19.11 -13.82 -19.97
N ASN A 273 -18.44 -13.57 -21.10
CA ASN A 273 -17.48 -14.52 -21.67
C ASN A 273 -16.21 -14.68 -20.81
N LEU A 274 -15.92 -13.75 -19.91
CA LEU A 274 -14.76 -13.76 -19.02
C LEU A 274 -15.03 -14.46 -17.68
N ILE A 275 -16.21 -14.22 -17.09
CA ILE A 275 -16.56 -14.79 -15.79
C ILE A 275 -16.80 -16.30 -15.89
N LYS A 276 -17.33 -16.78 -17.02
CA LYS A 276 -17.64 -18.22 -17.24
C LYS A 276 -16.40 -19.13 -17.16
N PRO A 277 -15.29 -18.87 -17.88
CA PRO A 277 -14.07 -19.66 -17.77
C PRO A 277 -13.36 -19.57 -16.41
N GLY A 278 -13.53 -18.45 -15.68
CA GLY A 278 -12.90 -18.27 -14.36
C GLY A 278 -13.48 -19.18 -13.27
N LEU A 279 -14.71 -19.68 -13.43
CA LEU A 279 -15.40 -20.58 -12.50
C LEU A 279 -14.78 -21.97 -12.41
N GLU A 280 -14.09 -22.44 -13.47
CA GLU A 280 -13.72 -23.86 -13.61
C GLU A 280 -12.48 -24.26 -12.79
N GLN A 281 -11.90 -23.34 -12.01
CA GLN A 281 -10.75 -23.61 -11.15
C GLN A 281 -11.16 -23.60 -9.67
N LYS A 282 -11.18 -24.79 -9.04
CA LYS A 282 -11.30 -24.99 -7.57
C LYS A 282 -12.63 -24.57 -6.92
N ASN A 283 -13.74 -24.47 -7.65
CA ASN A 283 -15.04 -24.01 -7.13
C ASN A 283 -14.99 -22.56 -6.59
N MET A 284 -14.14 -21.74 -7.19
CA MET A 284 -13.93 -20.33 -6.84
C MET A 284 -14.32 -19.47 -8.04
N ARG A 285 -15.19 -18.48 -7.80
CA ARG A 285 -15.64 -17.54 -8.81
C ARG A 285 -14.87 -16.22 -8.69
N PRO A 286 -14.31 -15.66 -9.78
CA PRO A 286 -13.83 -14.28 -9.78
C PRO A 286 -14.97 -13.34 -9.42
N VAL A 287 -14.85 -12.59 -8.33
CA VAL A 287 -15.87 -11.63 -7.85
C VAL A 287 -15.41 -10.19 -7.95
N VAL A 288 -14.09 -9.94 -8.01
CA VAL A 288 -13.55 -8.63 -8.37
C VAL A 288 -12.34 -8.82 -9.27
N ILE A 289 -12.30 -8.07 -10.37
CA ILE A 289 -11.14 -7.99 -11.25
C ILE A 289 -10.90 -6.51 -11.49
N LYS A 290 -9.71 -6.02 -11.19
CA LYS A 290 -9.24 -4.71 -11.65
C LYS A 290 -7.97 -4.96 -12.44
N THR A 291 -7.90 -4.53 -13.69
CA THR A 291 -6.72 -4.75 -14.52
C THR A 291 -6.47 -3.57 -15.44
N PRO A 292 -5.21 -3.17 -15.64
CA PRO A 292 -4.87 -2.22 -16.69
C PRO A 292 -5.13 -2.85 -18.06
N ILE A 293 -5.37 -2.00 -19.04
CA ILE A 293 -5.40 -2.38 -20.46
C ILE A 293 -3.97 -2.28 -20.99
N SER A 294 -3.60 -3.08 -21.99
CA SER A 294 -2.28 -3.01 -22.63
C SER A 294 -1.81 -1.56 -22.85
N ALA A 295 -0.57 -1.29 -22.43
CA ALA A 295 0.04 0.03 -22.57
C ALA A 295 0.14 0.47 -24.04
N ASP A 296 0.20 -0.50 -24.96
CA ASP A 296 0.28 -0.26 -26.40
C ASP A 296 -1.06 0.27 -26.98
N ILE A 297 -2.17 0.16 -26.22
CA ILE A 297 -3.50 0.67 -26.60
C ILE A 297 -3.85 1.92 -25.79
N ALA A 298 -3.69 1.85 -24.47
CA ALA A 298 -3.99 2.96 -23.56
C ALA A 298 -3.17 2.83 -22.28
N GLU A 299 -2.02 3.50 -22.23
CA GLU A 299 -1.08 3.44 -21.10
C GLU A 299 -1.72 3.76 -19.74
N PHE A 300 -2.54 4.81 -19.69
CA PHE A 300 -3.28 5.23 -18.51
C PHE A 300 -4.73 4.79 -18.64
N SER A 301 -5.00 3.53 -18.29
CA SER A 301 -6.35 2.98 -18.32
C SER A 301 -6.49 1.76 -17.42
N ASN A 302 -7.74 1.46 -17.04
CA ASN A 302 -8.09 0.24 -16.35
C ASN A 302 -9.53 -0.17 -16.67
N VAL A 303 -9.79 -1.47 -16.54
CA VAL A 303 -11.13 -2.03 -16.44
C VAL A 303 -11.29 -2.65 -15.05
N SER A 304 -12.45 -2.39 -14.45
CA SER A 304 -12.89 -3.04 -13.22
C SER A 304 -14.19 -3.77 -13.44
N ILE A 305 -14.29 -4.97 -12.89
CA ILE A 305 -15.46 -5.84 -12.94
C ILE A 305 -15.72 -6.25 -11.49
N CYS A 306 -16.82 -5.81 -10.91
CA CYS A 306 -17.15 -6.01 -9.50
C CYS A 306 -18.50 -6.72 -9.37
N ALA A 307 -18.54 -7.80 -8.60
CA ALA A 307 -19.75 -8.47 -8.20
C ALA A 307 -20.53 -7.65 -7.16
N ILE A 308 -21.86 -7.62 -7.32
CA ILE A 308 -22.80 -6.86 -6.51
C ILE A 308 -23.98 -7.77 -6.15
N LEU A 309 -24.53 -7.61 -4.95
CA LEU A 309 -25.83 -8.14 -4.59
C LEU A 309 -26.88 -7.07 -4.87
N ALA A 310 -27.86 -7.36 -5.71
CA ALA A 310 -28.86 -6.41 -6.17
C ALA A 310 -30.28 -7.00 -6.09
N SER A 311 -31.28 -6.17 -5.81
CA SER A 311 -32.67 -6.58 -6.01
C SER A 311 -32.92 -6.83 -7.51
N THR A 312 -33.88 -7.69 -7.84
CA THR A 312 -34.16 -8.08 -9.25
C THR A 312 -34.67 -6.93 -10.11
N ASP A 313 -35.20 -5.88 -9.48
CA ASP A 313 -35.66 -4.64 -10.11
C ASP A 313 -34.59 -3.54 -10.10
N PHE A 314 -33.36 -3.84 -9.67
CA PHE A 314 -32.32 -2.82 -9.54
C PHE A 314 -31.93 -2.21 -10.88
N VAL A 315 -31.92 -0.88 -10.91
CA VAL A 315 -31.46 -0.09 -12.05
C VAL A 315 -30.39 0.87 -11.58
N TYR A 316 -29.19 0.77 -12.16
CA TYR A 316 -28.03 1.56 -11.76
C TYR A 316 -28.27 3.07 -11.93
N ARG A 317 -27.74 3.85 -10.98
CA ARG A 317 -27.74 5.32 -10.99
C ARG A 317 -26.30 5.81 -11.04
N GLU A 318 -25.99 6.80 -11.88
CA GLU A 318 -24.61 7.25 -12.15
C GLU A 318 -23.79 7.63 -10.88
N HIS A 319 -24.48 8.13 -9.85
CA HIS A 319 -23.92 8.50 -8.55
C HIS A 319 -24.17 7.48 -7.42
N CYS A 320 -24.58 6.26 -7.76
CA CYS A 320 -24.71 5.18 -6.79
C CYS A 320 -23.31 4.75 -6.33
N SER A 321 -23.02 4.90 -5.04
CA SER A 321 -21.79 4.39 -4.42
C SER A 321 -21.99 2.91 -4.12
N LEU A 322 -21.34 2.07 -4.93
CA LEU A 322 -21.26 0.61 -4.77
C LEU A 322 -19.83 0.19 -4.43
N ASP A 323 -19.14 1.08 -3.72
CA ASP A 323 -17.83 0.92 -3.13
C ASP A 323 -17.94 1.08 -1.61
N GLY A 324 -16.99 0.54 -0.88
CA GLY A 324 -16.98 0.66 0.57
C GLY A 324 -15.68 0.17 1.17
N GLY A 325 -15.42 0.62 2.40
CA GLY A 325 -14.16 0.35 3.08
C GLY A 325 -14.33 -0.49 4.34
N LEU A 326 -13.33 -1.33 4.60
CA LEU A 326 -13.16 -2.03 5.87
C LEU A 326 -11.83 -1.61 6.50
N ILE A 327 -11.87 -1.21 7.76
CA ILE A 327 -10.66 -1.05 8.56
C ILE A 327 -10.37 -2.38 9.23
N LEU A 328 -9.17 -2.93 8.99
CA LEU A 328 -8.67 -4.09 9.72
C LEU A 328 -7.82 -3.60 10.91
N PRO A 329 -8.24 -3.82 12.16
CA PRO A 329 -7.35 -3.59 13.29
C PRO A 329 -6.16 -4.56 13.18
N LEU A 330 -4.95 -4.03 13.19
CA LEU A 330 -3.72 -4.83 13.13
C LEU A 330 -3.21 -5.01 14.57
N PRO A 331 -3.29 -6.22 15.17
CA PRO A 331 -2.94 -6.42 16.57
C PRO A 331 -1.49 -6.07 16.92
N ASP A 332 -0.58 -6.28 15.97
CA ASP A 332 0.84 -5.96 16.07
C ASP A 332 1.22 -4.69 15.27
N GLY A 333 0.22 -3.97 14.76
CA GLY A 333 0.40 -2.76 13.94
C GLY A 333 0.97 -2.99 12.54
N VAL A 334 1.46 -4.18 12.19
CA VAL A 334 2.26 -4.37 10.95
C VAL A 334 1.95 -5.64 10.18
N THR A 335 1.08 -6.53 10.67
CA THR A 335 0.70 -7.76 9.99
C THR A 335 -0.78 -7.74 9.61
N ILE A 336 -1.08 -7.92 8.32
CA ILE A 336 -2.46 -8.16 7.84
C ILE A 336 -2.91 -9.56 8.29
N LYS A 337 -3.38 -9.62 9.53
CA LYS A 337 -4.02 -10.78 10.13
C LYS A 337 -5.01 -10.33 11.19
N GLY A 338 -6.25 -10.81 11.12
CA GLY A 338 -7.24 -10.50 12.14
C GLY A 338 -8.66 -10.86 11.73
N MET A 339 -9.56 -10.78 12.70
CA MET A 339 -10.99 -10.99 12.45
C MET A 339 -11.59 -9.73 11.83
N LEU A 340 -12.39 -9.90 10.77
CA LEU A 340 -13.27 -8.83 10.32
C LEU A 340 -14.49 -8.79 11.24
N GLY A 341 -14.74 -7.63 11.83
CA GLY A 341 -15.94 -7.45 12.65
C GLY A 341 -17.21 -7.64 11.82
N LYS A 342 -18.26 -8.18 12.44
CA LYS A 342 -19.58 -8.29 11.79
C LYS A 342 -20.04 -6.93 11.29
N ARG A 343 -20.69 -6.94 10.13
CA ARG A 343 -21.26 -5.77 9.45
C ARG A 343 -22.64 -6.11 8.95
N ASN A 344 -23.52 -5.12 8.92
CA ASN A 344 -24.86 -5.31 8.38
C ASN A 344 -24.86 -4.87 6.92
N ILE A 345 -25.54 -5.62 6.05
CA ILE A 345 -25.60 -5.27 4.62
C ILE A 345 -26.27 -3.91 4.40
N SER A 346 -27.21 -3.53 5.27
CA SER A 346 -27.88 -2.23 5.26
C SER A 346 -26.93 -1.05 5.32
N ASP A 347 -25.79 -1.20 6.00
CA ASP A 347 -24.80 -0.13 6.17
C ASP A 347 -24.07 0.20 4.86
N PHE A 348 -24.14 -0.71 3.88
CA PHE A 348 -23.48 -0.65 2.58
C PHE A 348 -24.49 -0.71 1.42
N THR A 349 -25.79 -0.63 1.72
CA THR A 349 -26.84 -0.70 0.71
C THR A 349 -27.11 0.68 0.13
N SER A 350 -27.09 0.78 -1.19
CA SER A 350 -27.36 2.00 -1.95
C SER A 350 -28.60 1.84 -2.84
N SER A 351 -29.40 2.89 -2.93
CA SER A 351 -30.60 2.90 -3.79
C SER A 351 -30.26 3.21 -5.25
N GLY A 352 -30.77 2.39 -6.15
CA GLY A 352 -30.71 2.63 -7.59
C GLY A 352 -31.74 3.67 -8.06
N ILE A 353 -31.95 3.77 -9.37
CA ILE A 353 -33.15 4.42 -9.94
C ILE A 353 -34.40 3.61 -9.52
N ALA A 354 -34.28 2.29 -9.57
CA ALA A 354 -35.18 1.33 -8.98
C ALA A 354 -34.34 0.31 -8.19
N GLY A 355 -34.97 -0.37 -7.22
CA GLY A 355 -34.31 -1.36 -6.39
C GLY A 355 -33.17 -0.83 -5.50
N VAL A 356 -32.47 -1.77 -4.89
CA VAL A 356 -31.30 -1.53 -4.03
C VAL A 356 -30.17 -2.50 -4.36
N ALA A 357 -28.94 -2.09 -4.08
CA ALA A 357 -27.77 -2.92 -4.27
C ALA A 357 -26.73 -2.68 -3.18
N ALA A 358 -25.92 -3.71 -2.90
CA ALA A 358 -24.79 -3.65 -1.99
C ALA A 358 -23.58 -4.35 -2.64
N PRO A 359 -22.36 -3.84 -2.46
CA PRO A 359 -21.18 -4.47 -3.02
C PRO A 359 -20.97 -5.87 -2.44
N LEU A 360 -20.50 -6.84 -3.22
CA LEU A 360 -20.14 -8.16 -2.67
C LEU A 360 -18.79 -8.10 -1.94
N CYS A 361 -17.91 -7.19 -2.35
CA CYS A 361 -16.57 -7.00 -1.78
C CYS A 361 -16.37 -5.55 -1.32
N LEU A 362 -15.60 -5.37 -0.25
CA LEU A 362 -15.20 -4.07 0.29
C LEU A 362 -13.68 -3.94 0.25
N ASP A 363 -13.17 -2.73 0.05
CA ASP A 363 -11.74 -2.46 0.04
C ASP A 363 -11.18 -2.43 1.47
N LEU A 364 -10.15 -3.25 1.71
CA LEU A 364 -9.46 -3.33 2.98
C LEU A 364 -8.45 -2.17 3.12
N PHE A 365 -8.69 -1.32 4.12
CA PHE A 365 -7.75 -0.30 4.57
C PHE A 365 -6.97 -0.85 5.77
N SER A 366 -5.80 -1.43 5.49
CA SER A 366 -4.82 -1.75 6.53
C SER A 366 -4.07 -0.47 6.87
N LEU A 367 -4.32 0.12 8.05
CA LEU A 367 -3.56 1.28 8.51
C LEU A 367 -2.59 0.81 9.59
N PRO A 368 -1.27 0.83 9.33
CA PRO A 368 -0.56 1.23 8.10
C PRO A 368 -0.42 0.12 7.02
N THR A 369 -0.51 0.53 5.74
CA THR A 369 -0.24 -0.34 4.56
C THR A 369 1.25 -0.38 4.21
N GLY A 370 2.01 0.63 4.65
CA GLY A 370 3.40 0.84 4.27
C GLY A 370 3.55 1.74 3.05
N LEU A 371 4.45 2.73 3.12
CA LEU A 371 4.65 3.74 2.08
C LEU A 371 5.06 3.17 0.72
N TRP A 372 5.76 2.03 0.69
CA TRP A 372 6.26 1.42 -0.54
C TRP A 372 5.21 0.68 -1.35
N LEU A 373 4.09 0.29 -0.73
CA LEU A 373 3.02 -0.49 -1.36
C LEU A 373 1.70 0.30 -1.44
N VAL A 374 1.76 1.63 -1.45
CA VAL A 374 0.57 2.49 -1.59
C VAL A 374 -0.18 2.25 -2.90
N ASP A 375 0.49 1.71 -3.92
CA ASP A 375 -0.14 1.24 -5.16
C ASP A 375 -1.20 0.17 -4.91
N TYR A 376 -0.97 -0.72 -3.95
CA TYR A 376 -1.94 -1.78 -3.64
C TYR A 376 -3.15 -1.20 -2.91
N LEU A 377 -2.93 -0.18 -2.07
CA LEU A 377 -4.03 0.57 -1.46
C LEU A 377 -4.85 1.33 -2.50
N ARG A 378 -4.19 1.97 -3.48
CA ARG A 378 -4.87 2.70 -4.57
C ARG A 378 -5.60 1.78 -5.53
N LEU A 379 -5.06 0.61 -5.82
CA LEU A 379 -5.75 -0.44 -6.58
C LEU A 379 -6.96 -0.96 -5.80
N GLY A 380 -6.86 -1.00 -4.47
CA GLY A 380 -7.85 -1.56 -3.56
C GLY A 380 -7.57 -3.04 -3.28
N ILE A 381 -7.43 -3.36 -2.00
CA ILE A 381 -7.40 -4.74 -1.52
C ILE A 381 -8.86 -5.18 -1.33
N SER A 382 -9.56 -5.46 -2.42
CA SER A 382 -10.99 -5.81 -2.38
C SER A 382 -11.18 -7.22 -1.82
N LEU A 383 -11.96 -7.35 -0.75
CA LEU A 383 -12.21 -8.61 -0.05
C LEU A 383 -13.71 -8.81 0.11
N PRO A 384 -14.25 -10.04 -0.01
CA PRO A 384 -15.65 -10.31 0.29
C PRO A 384 -16.08 -9.73 1.64
N ALA A 385 -17.21 -9.03 1.63
CA ALA A 385 -17.69 -8.30 2.80
C ALA A 385 -18.10 -9.27 3.92
N PRO A 386 -17.98 -8.89 5.21
CA PRO A 386 -18.36 -9.77 6.33
C PRO A 386 -19.81 -10.26 6.27
N TYR A 387 -20.75 -9.45 5.75
CA TYR A 387 -22.16 -9.84 5.61
C TYR A 387 -22.42 -10.93 4.55
N VAL A 388 -21.43 -11.24 3.71
CA VAL A 388 -21.50 -12.39 2.78
C VAL A 388 -21.47 -13.71 3.56
N PHE A 389 -20.82 -13.74 4.72
CA PHE A 389 -20.59 -14.97 5.47
C PHE A 389 -21.55 -15.12 6.66
N GLU A 390 -21.87 -16.37 7.00
CA GLU A 390 -22.64 -16.71 8.21
C GLU A 390 -21.79 -16.66 9.47
N ASN A 391 -20.55 -17.15 9.36
CA ASN A 391 -19.59 -17.20 10.44
C ASN A 391 -18.72 -15.95 10.43
N ASP A 392 -18.10 -15.68 11.58
CA ASP A 392 -17.01 -14.71 11.64
C ASP A 392 -15.88 -15.13 10.70
N VAL A 393 -15.25 -14.12 10.09
CA VAL A 393 -14.20 -14.34 9.10
C VAL A 393 -12.88 -13.76 9.54
N GLU A 394 -11.83 -14.54 9.34
CA GLU A 394 -10.44 -14.13 9.55
C GLU A 394 -9.83 -13.75 8.20
N VAL A 395 -9.09 -12.66 8.16
CA VAL A 395 -8.21 -12.29 7.05
C VAL A 395 -6.79 -12.66 7.43
N ALA A 396 -6.04 -13.26 6.51
CA ALA A 396 -4.63 -13.55 6.70
C ALA A 396 -3.85 -13.37 5.40
N CYS A 397 -2.75 -12.61 5.46
CA CYS A 397 -1.79 -12.51 4.35
C CYS A 397 -0.90 -13.76 4.30
N ARG A 398 -0.91 -14.45 3.17
CA ARG A 398 -0.03 -15.58 2.84
C ARG A 398 1.02 -15.15 1.81
N SER A 399 1.90 -16.09 1.47
CA SER A 399 2.97 -15.82 0.51
C SER A 399 2.47 -15.46 -0.89
N ASN A 400 1.28 -15.88 -1.32
CA ASN A 400 0.81 -15.67 -2.71
C ASN A 400 -0.53 -14.93 -2.82
N CYS A 401 -1.20 -14.70 -1.70
CA CYS A 401 -2.53 -14.12 -1.65
C CYS A 401 -2.84 -13.57 -0.25
N ILE A 402 -3.89 -12.77 -0.16
CA ILE A 402 -4.59 -12.51 1.09
C ILE A 402 -5.82 -13.42 1.11
N GLU A 403 -5.92 -14.29 2.10
CA GLU A 403 -7.00 -15.27 2.22
C GLU A 403 -8.06 -14.77 3.20
N ILE A 404 -9.32 -15.16 2.93
CA ILE A 404 -10.41 -15.09 3.90
C ILE A 404 -10.74 -16.51 4.35
N ILE A 405 -10.80 -16.69 5.66
CA ILE A 405 -11.07 -17.96 6.31
C ILE A 405 -12.40 -17.83 7.05
N SER A 406 -13.35 -18.73 6.76
CA SER A 406 -14.65 -18.83 7.42
C SER A 406 -14.87 -20.27 7.87
N GLY A 407 -15.25 -20.49 9.13
CA GLY A 407 -15.43 -21.84 9.68
C GLY A 407 -14.18 -22.73 9.56
N GLY A 408 -12.98 -22.14 9.61
CA GLY A 408 -11.70 -22.84 9.48
C GLY A 408 -11.32 -23.27 8.05
N LYS A 409 -12.03 -22.82 7.03
CA LYS A 409 -11.73 -23.10 5.61
C LYS A 409 -11.46 -21.82 4.85
N GLU A 410 -10.52 -21.87 3.91
CA GLU A 410 -10.33 -20.80 2.91
C GLU A 410 -11.58 -20.71 2.04
N VAL A 411 -12.22 -19.54 2.04
CA VAL A 411 -13.43 -19.25 1.27
C VAL A 411 -13.22 -18.18 0.20
N ALA A 412 -12.20 -17.33 0.35
CA ALA A 412 -11.84 -16.32 -0.63
C ALA A 412 -10.32 -16.11 -0.70
N SER A 413 -9.84 -15.63 -1.85
CA SER A 413 -8.45 -15.20 -1.99
C SER A 413 -8.34 -13.94 -2.85
N TRP A 414 -7.44 -13.04 -2.45
CA TRP A 414 -7.06 -11.84 -3.20
C TRP A 414 -5.61 -11.96 -3.68
N LYS A 415 -5.37 -11.68 -4.95
CA LYS A 415 -4.07 -11.75 -5.61
C LYS A 415 -3.81 -10.47 -6.39
N VAL A 416 -2.54 -10.11 -6.54
CA VAL A 416 -2.08 -8.93 -7.29
C VAL A 416 -1.00 -9.33 -8.28
N TRP A 417 -1.01 -8.74 -9.48
CA TRP A 417 0.05 -8.84 -10.47
C TRP A 417 0.49 -7.45 -10.94
N HIS A 418 1.69 -7.39 -11.51
CA HIS A 418 2.23 -6.17 -12.13
C HIS A 418 2.20 -6.32 -13.65
N ASP A 419 1.70 -5.32 -14.37
CA ASP A 419 1.63 -5.31 -15.82
C ASP A 419 2.47 -4.18 -16.40
N ARG A 420 3.72 -4.48 -16.77
CA ARG A 420 4.74 -3.49 -17.17
C ARG A 420 4.75 -2.29 -16.21
N TRP A 421 4.81 -2.57 -14.90
CA TRP A 421 4.66 -1.55 -13.86
C TRP A 421 5.59 -0.35 -14.09
N THR A 422 5.03 0.86 -13.94
CA THR A 422 5.75 2.12 -13.91
C THR A 422 5.31 2.91 -12.67
N PRO A 423 6.13 3.85 -12.14
CA PRO A 423 5.71 4.71 -11.04
C PRO A 423 4.64 5.72 -11.46
N LEU A 424 4.36 5.81 -12.77
CA LEU A 424 3.50 6.83 -13.37
C LEU A 424 2.04 6.42 -13.29
N HIS A 425 1.18 7.40 -13.07
CA HIS A 425 -0.26 7.24 -13.05
C HIS A 425 -0.94 8.56 -13.39
N ALA A 426 -2.09 8.49 -14.04
CA ALA A 426 -2.93 9.65 -14.24
C ALA A 426 -3.55 10.12 -12.91
N LYS A 427 -3.98 11.38 -12.88
CA LYS A 427 -4.78 11.91 -11.77
C LYS A 427 -5.97 11.00 -11.50
N ASP A 428 -6.18 10.66 -10.22
CA ASP A 428 -7.25 9.77 -9.75
C ASP A 428 -7.17 8.32 -10.29
N GLY A 429 -6.08 7.97 -10.97
CA GLY A 429 -5.76 6.62 -11.41
C GLY A 429 -4.81 5.89 -10.46
N ALA A 430 -4.52 4.63 -10.81
CA ALA A 430 -3.53 3.79 -10.16
C ALA A 430 -2.36 3.49 -11.11
N THR A 431 -1.25 3.01 -10.55
CA THR A 431 -0.19 2.42 -11.36
C THR A 431 -0.67 1.13 -12.02
N ARG A 432 0.12 0.60 -12.95
CA ARG A 432 -0.23 -0.57 -13.76
C ARG A 432 -0.09 -1.90 -12.99
N CYS A 433 -0.95 -2.05 -11.98
CA CYS A 433 -1.16 -3.27 -11.22
C CYS A 433 -2.55 -3.82 -11.54
N GLY A 434 -2.67 -5.14 -11.65
CA GLY A 434 -3.96 -5.80 -11.68
C GLY A 434 -4.19 -6.62 -10.41
N MET A 435 -5.44 -6.85 -10.06
CA MET A 435 -5.81 -7.72 -8.96
C MET A 435 -7.03 -8.57 -9.31
N LEU A 436 -7.13 -9.68 -8.58
CA LEU A 436 -8.20 -10.66 -8.70
C LEU A 436 -8.62 -11.07 -7.29
N THR A 437 -9.92 -11.01 -7.05
CA THR A 437 -10.56 -11.57 -5.86
C THR A 437 -11.44 -12.72 -6.29
N GLU A 438 -11.25 -13.88 -5.68
CA GLU A 438 -12.03 -15.08 -5.94
C GLU A 438 -12.78 -15.47 -4.67
N LEU A 439 -14.01 -15.96 -4.79
CA LEU A 439 -14.88 -16.38 -3.69
C LEU A 439 -15.55 -17.71 -4.04
N ARG A 440 -15.70 -18.61 -3.06
CA ARG A 440 -16.44 -19.87 -3.24
C ARG A 440 -17.88 -19.61 -3.69
N GLU A 441 -18.31 -20.32 -4.72
CA GLU A 441 -19.67 -20.18 -5.27
C GLU A 441 -20.76 -20.46 -4.22
N ASP A 442 -20.55 -21.45 -3.35
CA ASP A 442 -21.48 -21.76 -2.25
C ASP A 442 -21.70 -20.56 -1.30
N GLU A 443 -20.68 -19.73 -1.06
CA GLU A 443 -20.83 -18.55 -0.20
C GLU A 443 -21.58 -17.42 -0.90
N ILE A 444 -21.46 -17.32 -2.23
CA ILE A 444 -22.26 -16.39 -3.04
C ILE A 444 -23.73 -16.79 -2.98
N ASN A 445 -24.04 -18.07 -3.21
CA ASN A 445 -25.40 -18.61 -3.19
C ASN A 445 -26.06 -18.40 -1.81
N LYS A 446 -25.35 -18.73 -0.73
CA LYS A 446 -25.83 -18.48 0.64
C LYS A 446 -26.10 -17.01 0.91
N ALA A 447 -25.25 -16.10 0.40
CA ALA A 447 -25.45 -14.67 0.57
C ALA A 447 -26.68 -14.18 -0.21
N GLN A 448 -26.89 -14.67 -1.44
CA GLN A 448 -28.08 -14.37 -2.22
C GLN A 448 -29.37 -14.81 -1.49
N ASP A 449 -29.40 -16.04 -1.00
CA ASP A 449 -30.55 -16.60 -0.27
C ASP A 449 -30.81 -15.84 1.04
N ARG A 450 -29.76 -15.54 1.81
CA ARG A 450 -29.84 -14.85 3.11
C ARG A 450 -30.40 -13.45 2.97
N HIS A 451 -29.99 -12.73 1.92
CA HIS A 451 -30.36 -11.33 1.71
C HIS A 451 -31.53 -11.14 0.74
N GLY A 452 -31.99 -12.21 0.08
CA GLY A 452 -33.05 -12.13 -0.93
C GLY A 452 -32.64 -11.29 -2.15
N MET A 453 -31.36 -11.33 -2.53
CA MET A 453 -30.79 -10.51 -3.61
C MET A 453 -30.20 -11.41 -4.70
N ALA A 454 -30.20 -10.93 -5.94
CA ALA A 454 -29.55 -11.57 -7.07
C ALA A 454 -28.10 -11.09 -7.20
N LEU A 455 -27.23 -11.95 -7.74
CA LEU A 455 -25.90 -11.55 -8.16
C LEU A 455 -26.01 -10.67 -9.42
N GLY A 456 -25.23 -9.60 -9.46
CA GLY A 456 -25.05 -8.74 -10.62
C GLY A 456 -23.61 -8.27 -10.74
N TRP A 457 -23.31 -7.59 -11.83
CA TRP A 457 -21.97 -7.13 -12.18
C TRP A 457 -22.00 -5.66 -12.53
N LEU A 458 -21.10 -4.88 -11.95
CA LEU A 458 -20.77 -3.53 -12.38
C LEU A 458 -19.42 -3.57 -13.07
N VAL A 459 -19.40 -3.09 -14.30
CA VAL A 459 -18.20 -2.96 -15.11
C VAL A 459 -17.91 -1.48 -15.25
N GLU A 460 -16.69 -1.06 -14.92
CA GLU A 460 -16.22 0.30 -15.15
C GLU A 460 -14.94 0.28 -15.95
N LEU A 461 -14.97 0.94 -17.11
CA LEU A 461 -13.83 1.20 -17.98
C LEU A 461 -13.40 2.65 -17.79
N ASN A 462 -12.17 2.86 -17.35
CA ASN A 462 -11.56 4.17 -17.22
C ASN A 462 -10.41 4.30 -18.22
N VAL A 463 -10.48 5.29 -19.09
CA VAL A 463 -9.44 5.56 -20.08
C VAL A 463 -9.09 7.03 -20.05
N TRP A 464 -7.85 7.34 -19.67
CA TRP A 464 -7.34 8.71 -19.68
C TRP A 464 -6.73 8.98 -21.05
N LYS A 465 -7.25 9.97 -21.75
CA LYS A 465 -6.78 10.37 -23.09
C LYS A 465 -6.49 11.86 -23.13
N GLN A 466 -5.51 12.21 -23.95
CA GLN A 466 -5.29 13.58 -24.38
C GLN A 466 -5.98 13.78 -25.73
N LYS A 467 -6.56 14.97 -25.96
CA LYS A 467 -7.00 15.37 -27.31
C LYS A 467 -5.81 15.87 -28.13
N GLU A 468 -4.87 16.57 -27.48
CA GLU A 468 -3.63 17.09 -28.06
C GLU A 468 -2.44 16.88 -27.08
N GLU A 469 -1.22 16.83 -27.60
CA GLU A 469 0.02 16.50 -26.85
C GLU A 469 0.33 17.44 -25.66
N HIS A 470 -0.34 18.58 -25.55
CA HIS A 470 -0.15 19.58 -24.49
C HIS A 470 -1.38 19.77 -23.61
N GLU A 471 -2.47 19.07 -23.88
CA GLU A 471 -3.67 19.10 -23.06
C GLU A 471 -3.56 18.15 -21.86
N PRO A 472 -4.28 18.43 -20.76
CA PRO A 472 -4.37 17.49 -19.66
C PRO A 472 -5.05 16.19 -20.11
N PHE A 473 -4.64 15.08 -19.50
CA PHE A 473 -5.37 13.82 -19.64
C PHE A 473 -6.78 13.98 -19.05
N GLU A 474 -7.79 13.74 -19.87
CA GLU A 474 -9.19 13.69 -19.46
C GLU A 474 -9.63 12.24 -19.27
N LEU A 475 -10.32 11.97 -18.16
CA LEU A 475 -10.90 10.66 -17.88
C LEU A 475 -12.17 10.47 -18.71
N ASN A 476 -12.14 9.52 -19.64
CA ASN A 476 -13.33 8.94 -20.25
C ASN A 476 -13.73 7.70 -19.45
N ARG A 477 -14.89 7.75 -18.80
CA ARG A 477 -15.44 6.69 -17.98
C ARG A 477 -16.69 6.10 -18.63
N ARG A 478 -16.73 4.77 -18.74
CA ARG A 478 -17.93 4.02 -19.12
C ARG A 478 -18.28 3.04 -18.01
N ARG A 479 -19.57 2.97 -17.68
CA ARG A 479 -20.11 2.06 -16.66
C ARG A 479 -21.29 1.29 -17.22
N GLU A 480 -21.36 0.02 -16.87
CA GLU A 480 -22.47 -0.84 -17.24
C GLU A 480 -22.79 -1.81 -16.11
N PHE A 481 -24.08 -1.96 -15.81
CA PHE A 481 -24.58 -2.91 -14.84
C PHE A 481 -25.49 -3.92 -15.51
N PHE A 482 -25.37 -5.18 -15.13
CA PHE A 482 -26.29 -6.24 -15.52
C PHE A 482 -26.41 -7.31 -14.43
N LEU A 483 -27.58 -7.95 -14.35
CA LEU A 483 -27.80 -9.09 -13.46
C LEU A 483 -27.13 -10.35 -14.03
N ASP A 484 -26.61 -11.18 -13.14
CA ASP A 484 -26.14 -12.51 -13.48
C ASP A 484 -27.38 -13.39 -13.74
N GLN A 485 -27.65 -13.68 -15.02
CA GLN A 485 -28.72 -14.60 -15.38
C GLN A 485 -28.18 -16.02 -15.18
N ALA A 486 -28.82 -16.77 -14.28
CA ALA A 486 -28.50 -18.18 -14.00
C ALA A 486 -28.59 -19.05 -15.26
#